data_AF-A0A392R6L2-F1
#
_entry.id   AF-A0A392R6L2-F1
#
_cell.length_a   1.000
_cell.length_b   1.000
_cell.length_c   1.000
_cell.angle_alpha   90.00
_cell.angle_beta   90.00
_cell.angle_gamma   90.00
#
_symmetry.space_group_name_H-M   'P 1'
#
loop_
_entity.id
_entity.type
_entity.pdbx_description
1 polymer ?
#
loop_
_entity_poly.entity_id
_entity_poly.type
_entity_poly.pdbx_seq_one_letter_code
_entity_poly.pdbx_strand_id
1 'polypeptide(L)'
;GFNIPQVYWTMQNDNRKIIEKYGDVVVSANISDNSWRFYDDKKSLLWQFIFSYTAGVENATWIAVLGRDGVITFSILNSGGSVGDSSIRIPQDPCGTPESCDPYYMCTGNRGCSCPFVVPSCKPGFVSACDEKSE
;
A
#
# COMPACT_ATOMS: atom_id res chain seq x y z
N GLY A 1 18.07 -12.15 -10.28
CA GLY A 1 17.74 -12.56 -8.90
C GLY A 1 16.88 -11.47 -8.28
N PHE A 2 16.07 -11.79 -7.28
CA PHE A 2 15.29 -10.78 -6.55
C PHE A 2 16.21 -9.98 -5.63
N ASN A 3 16.03 -8.65 -5.60
CA ASN A 3 16.83 -7.78 -4.74
C ASN A 3 16.41 -8.00 -3.28
N ILE A 4 17.40 -8.27 -2.42
CA ILE A 4 17.25 -8.26 -0.97
C ILE A 4 17.86 -6.93 -0.49
N PRO A 5 17.19 -6.16 0.38
CA PRO A 5 15.89 -6.44 1.04
C PRO A 5 14.68 -6.35 0.09
N GLN A 6 13.57 -7.03 0.43
CA GLN A 6 12.32 -6.88 -0.32
C GLN A 6 11.93 -5.40 -0.35
N VAL A 7 11.76 -4.86 -1.55
CA VAL A 7 11.37 -3.47 -1.74
C VAL A 7 9.87 -3.39 -1.50
N TYR A 8 9.47 -2.89 -0.33
CA TYR A 8 8.08 -2.60 -0.04
C TYR A 8 7.51 -1.56 -0.99
N TRP A 9 6.21 -1.61 -1.22
CA TRP A 9 5.52 -0.54 -1.93
C TRP A 9 5.77 0.80 -1.22
N THR A 10 5.98 1.86 -2.01
CA THR A 10 6.03 3.23 -1.52
C THR A 10 5.17 4.11 -2.42
N MET A 11 4.51 5.11 -1.85
CA MET A 11 3.78 6.11 -2.64
C MET A 11 4.69 6.84 -3.65
N GLN A 12 5.98 6.98 -3.33
CA GLN A 12 6.96 7.57 -4.23
C GLN A 12 7.15 6.75 -5.52
N ASN A 13 6.91 5.44 -5.51
CA ASN A 13 7.06 4.58 -6.68
C ASN A 13 5.70 4.16 -7.29
N ASP A 14 4.58 4.64 -6.75
CA ASP A 14 3.26 4.35 -7.31
C ASP A 14 3.08 5.09 -8.65
N ASN A 15 2.77 4.34 -9.70
CA ASN A 15 2.62 4.87 -11.05
C ASN A 15 1.32 5.65 -11.28
N ARG A 16 0.37 5.58 -10.34
CA ARG A 16 -0.90 6.30 -10.38
C ARG A 16 -0.81 7.68 -9.74
N LYS A 17 0.34 8.06 -9.15
CA LYS A 17 0.55 9.41 -8.66
C LYS A 17 0.61 10.40 -9.82
N ILE A 18 0.06 11.58 -9.60
CA ILE A 18 0.13 12.72 -10.51
C ILE A 18 1.25 13.62 -10.00
N ILE A 19 2.26 13.86 -10.83
CA ILE A 19 3.42 14.71 -10.50
C ILE A 19 3.11 16.14 -10.93
N GLU A 20 3.07 17.04 -9.95
CA GLU A 20 2.92 18.48 -10.18
C GLU A 20 4.30 19.15 -10.28
N LYS A 21 5.27 18.68 -9.48
CA LYS A 21 6.65 19.17 -9.47
C LYS A 21 7.65 18.04 -9.25
N TYR A 22 8.70 18.01 -10.06
CA TYR A 22 9.75 17.00 -9.99
C TYR A 22 10.87 17.40 -9.02
N GLY A 23 11.43 16.40 -8.32
CA GLY A 23 12.76 16.51 -7.70
C GLY A 23 12.80 17.02 -6.26
N ASP A 24 11.66 17.27 -5.62
CA ASP A 24 11.63 17.74 -4.24
C ASP A 24 11.35 16.62 -3.22
N VAL A 25 11.85 16.82 -2.00
CA VAL A 25 11.66 15.92 -0.87
C VAL A 25 10.29 16.17 -0.23
N VAL A 26 9.53 15.10 0.01
CA VAL A 26 8.26 15.17 0.75
C VAL A 26 8.54 15.42 2.23
N VAL A 27 7.91 16.45 2.78
CA VAL A 27 7.99 16.80 4.20
C VAL A 27 6.65 16.64 4.92
N SER A 28 5.53 16.81 4.20
CA SER A 28 4.20 16.61 4.77
C SER A 28 3.21 16.06 3.75
N ALA A 29 2.13 15.47 4.24
CA ALA A 29 1.04 14.97 3.42
C ALA A 29 -0.30 15.15 4.13
N ASN A 30 -1.37 15.35 3.36
CA ASN A 30 -2.73 15.36 3.88
C ASN A 30 -3.72 14.74 2.89
N ILE A 31 -4.90 14.38 3.39
CA ILE A 31 -6.04 14.06 2.54
C ILE A 31 -6.83 15.35 2.36
N SER A 32 -7.05 15.73 1.11
CA SER A 32 -7.87 16.87 0.72
C SER A 32 -8.77 16.43 -0.42
N ASP A 33 -10.07 16.64 -0.26
CA ASP A 33 -11.08 16.18 -1.21
C ASP A 33 -10.92 14.65 -1.45
N ASN A 34 -10.96 14.23 -2.70
CA ASN A 34 -10.73 12.85 -3.17
C ASN A 34 -9.24 12.49 -3.40
N SER A 35 -8.31 13.25 -2.81
CA SER A 35 -6.87 13.12 -3.11
C SER A 35 -5.98 13.07 -1.87
N TRP A 36 -4.94 12.24 -1.92
CA TRP A 36 -3.84 12.26 -0.98
C TRP A 36 -2.72 13.11 -1.56
N ARG A 37 -2.45 14.26 -0.94
CA ARG A 37 -1.53 15.29 -1.44
C ARG A 37 -0.25 15.33 -0.62
N PHE A 38 0.87 15.56 -1.29
CA PHE A 38 2.22 15.54 -0.71
C PHE A 38 2.95 16.85 -1.03
N TYR A 39 3.63 17.40 -0.02
CA TYR A 39 4.17 18.75 -0.06
C TYR A 39 5.64 18.81 0.36
N ASP A 40 6.35 19.80 -0.19
CA ASP A 40 7.70 20.19 0.27
C ASP A 40 7.66 20.98 1.59
N ASP A 41 8.83 21.39 2.07
CA ASP A 41 9.02 22.22 3.27
C ASP A 41 8.35 23.60 3.18
N LYS A 42 8.16 24.12 1.95
CA LYS A 42 7.47 25.37 1.64
C LYS A 42 5.97 25.22 1.45
N LYS A 43 5.42 24.01 1.66
CA LYS A 43 4.02 23.63 1.42
C LYS A 43 3.60 23.72 -0.05
N SER A 44 4.55 23.64 -0.98
CA SER A 44 4.26 23.51 -2.41
C SER A 44 3.83 22.08 -2.70
N LEU A 45 2.75 21.90 -3.48
CA LEU A 45 2.27 20.58 -3.89
C LEU A 45 3.28 19.94 -4.84
N LEU A 46 3.79 18.75 -4.49
CA LEU A 46 4.75 17.99 -5.29
C LEU A 46 4.06 16.96 -6.17
N TRP A 47 3.20 16.17 -5.54
CA TRP A 47 2.39 15.18 -6.22
C TRP A 47 1.14 14.87 -5.42
N GLN A 48 0.17 14.29 -6.12
CA GLN A 48 -1.10 13.88 -5.54
C GLN A 48 -1.49 12.49 -6.06
N PHE A 49 -2.25 11.78 -5.24
CA PHE A 49 -2.84 10.50 -5.60
C PHE A 49 -4.34 10.62 -5.47
N ILE A 50 -5.05 10.58 -6.61
CA ILE A 50 -6.51 10.63 -6.63
C ILE A 50 -7.03 9.22 -6.34
N PHE A 51 -7.69 9.04 -5.21
CA PHE A 51 -8.22 7.75 -4.81
C PHE A 51 -9.70 7.58 -5.16
N SER A 52 -10.42 8.60 -5.63
CA SER A 52 -11.80 8.43 -6.10
C SER A 52 -12.10 9.35 -7.28
N TYR A 53 -12.76 8.82 -8.31
CA TYR A 53 -13.24 9.60 -9.47
C TYR A 53 -14.77 9.66 -9.52
N THR A 54 -15.44 9.22 -8.45
CA THR A 54 -16.90 9.24 -8.37
C THR A 54 -17.38 10.68 -8.27
N ALA A 55 -18.29 11.07 -9.16
CA ALA A 55 -18.86 12.41 -9.16
C ALA A 55 -19.75 12.65 -7.93
N GLY A 56 -19.67 13.85 -7.35
CA GLY A 56 -20.53 14.29 -6.25
C GLY A 56 -20.04 13.89 -4.86
N VAL A 57 -18.85 13.30 -4.75
CA VAL A 57 -18.20 12.95 -3.47
C VAL A 57 -16.85 13.64 -3.28
N GLU A 58 -16.54 14.65 -4.10
CA GLU A 58 -15.28 15.39 -4.03
C GLU A 58 -15.14 16.14 -2.70
N ASN A 59 -16.21 16.78 -2.25
CA ASN A 59 -16.25 17.55 -1.00
C ASN A 59 -16.60 16.71 0.25
N ALA A 60 -16.63 15.38 0.11
CA ALA A 60 -16.92 14.51 1.23
C ALA A 60 -15.74 14.47 2.21
N THR A 61 -16.01 14.12 3.47
CA THR A 61 -14.94 13.85 4.43
C THR A 61 -14.40 12.44 4.20
N TRP A 62 -13.18 12.36 3.66
CA TRP A 62 -12.52 11.09 3.39
C TRP A 62 -11.61 10.66 4.53
N ILE A 63 -11.55 9.35 4.77
CA ILE A 63 -10.62 8.72 5.69
C ILE A 63 -9.82 7.63 4.97
N ALA A 64 -8.52 7.55 5.28
CA ALA A 64 -7.70 6.42 4.91
C ALA A 64 -7.65 5.42 6.07
N VAL A 65 -7.91 4.15 5.78
CA VAL A 65 -7.93 3.07 6.77
C VAL A 65 -6.83 2.08 6.42
N LEU A 66 -5.89 1.89 7.35
CA LEU A 66 -4.88 0.83 7.25
C LEU A 66 -5.45 -0.48 7.80
N GLY A 67 -5.68 -1.44 6.91
CA GLY A 67 -6.10 -2.79 7.24
C GLY A 67 -5.00 -3.61 7.92
N ARG A 68 -5.40 -4.68 8.61
CA ARG A 68 -4.46 -5.65 9.21
C ARG A 68 -3.62 -6.37 8.16
N ASP A 69 -4.11 -6.46 6.93
CA ASP A 69 -3.38 -7.01 5.79
C ASP A 69 -2.41 -6.02 5.14
N GLY A 70 -2.14 -4.88 5.79
CA GLY A 70 -1.21 -3.86 5.29
C GLY A 70 -1.74 -3.07 4.10
N VAL A 71 -3.02 -3.21 3.77
CA VAL A 71 -3.66 -2.48 2.68
C VAL A 71 -4.32 -1.21 3.21
N ILE A 72 -4.05 -0.09 2.56
CA ILE A 72 -4.77 1.17 2.78
C ILE A 72 -5.98 1.22 1.84
N THR A 73 -7.15 1.46 2.41
CA THR A 73 -8.40 1.76 1.69
C THR A 73 -8.87 3.17 2.00
N PHE A 74 -9.72 3.73 1.15
CA PHE A 74 -10.28 5.07 1.32
C PHE A 74 -11.80 5.00 1.37
N SER A 75 -12.40 5.63 2.38
CA SER A 75 -13.85 5.62 2.59
C SER A 75 -14.36 7.00 2.98
N ILE A 76 -15.65 7.23 2.73
CA ILE A 76 -16.33 8.46 3.14
C ILE A 76 -16.89 8.28 4.56
N LEU A 77 -16.50 9.20 5.44
CA LEU A 77 -17.02 9.30 6.80
C LEU A 77 -18.53 9.59 6.74
N ASN A 78 -19.34 8.79 7.44
CA ASN A 78 -20.82 8.80 7.45
C ASN A 78 -21.57 8.19 6.24
N SER A 79 -20.89 7.50 5.32
CA SER A 79 -21.57 6.94 4.13
C SER A 79 -22.37 5.64 4.36
N GLY A 80 -22.42 5.10 5.58
CA GLY A 80 -23.21 3.91 5.90
C GLY A 80 -22.83 2.64 5.10
N GLY A 81 -21.67 2.64 4.44
CA GLY A 81 -21.07 1.46 3.80
C GLY A 81 -21.56 1.09 2.40
N SER A 82 -22.28 1.94 1.66
CA SER A 82 -22.87 1.50 0.38
C SER A 82 -22.56 2.33 -0.88
N VAL A 83 -22.15 3.60 -0.78
CA VAL A 83 -21.96 4.46 -1.97
C VAL A 83 -20.62 5.23 -2.00
N GLY A 84 -19.91 5.31 -0.87
CA GLY A 84 -18.77 6.22 -0.71
C GLY A 84 -17.38 5.59 -0.76
N ASP A 85 -17.26 4.26 -0.74
CA ASP A 85 -15.94 3.63 -0.63
C ASP A 85 -15.22 3.62 -1.97
N SER A 86 -13.93 3.99 -1.91
CA SER A 86 -13.07 3.88 -3.07
C SER A 86 -12.77 2.41 -3.37
N SER A 87 -12.82 2.05 -4.65
CA SER A 87 -12.28 0.78 -5.14
C SER A 87 -10.75 0.73 -5.15
N ILE A 88 -10.09 1.89 -5.02
CA ILE A 88 -8.65 2.02 -5.00
C ILE A 88 -8.10 1.48 -3.68
N ARG A 89 -7.10 0.60 -3.84
CA ARG A 89 -6.34 0.01 -2.75
C ARG A 89 -4.86 0.30 -2.94
N ILE A 90 -4.17 0.38 -1.82
CA ILE A 90 -2.74 0.61 -1.75
C ILE A 90 -2.11 -0.46 -0.86
N PRO A 91 -1.12 -1.21 -1.33
CA PRO A 91 -0.72 -1.32 -2.74
C PRO A 91 -1.84 -1.92 -3.60
N GLN A 92 -1.81 -1.63 -4.91
CA GLN A 92 -2.72 -2.29 -5.86
C GLN A 92 -2.25 -3.73 -6.16
N ASP A 93 -0.94 -3.92 -6.27
CA ASP A 93 -0.34 -5.24 -6.37
C ASP A 93 -0.42 -5.92 -5.00
N PRO A 94 -1.12 -7.06 -4.89
CA PRO A 94 -1.21 -7.78 -3.63
C PRO A 94 0.13 -8.35 -3.14
N CYS A 95 1.16 -8.41 -4.00
CA CYS A 95 2.51 -8.79 -3.61
C CYS A 95 3.33 -7.61 -3.03
N GLY A 96 2.81 -6.38 -3.10
CA GLY A 96 3.45 -5.20 -2.56
C GLY A 96 3.21 -5.00 -1.05
N THR A 97 2.31 -5.78 -0.44
CA THR A 97 2.01 -5.70 0.99
C THR A 97 3.17 -6.27 1.82
N PRO A 98 3.40 -5.75 3.04
CA PRO A 98 4.29 -6.41 3.98
C PRO A 98 3.87 -7.87 4.19
N GLU A 99 4.84 -8.78 4.24
CA GLU A 99 4.60 -10.20 4.53
C GLU A 99 3.53 -10.85 3.63
N SER A 100 3.53 -10.51 2.34
CA SER A 100 2.54 -11.04 1.38
C SER A 100 2.52 -12.58 1.29
N CYS A 101 3.61 -13.25 1.65
CA CYS A 101 3.74 -14.70 1.73
C CYS A 101 4.61 -15.12 2.91
N ASP A 102 4.41 -16.34 3.38
CA ASP A 102 5.24 -16.98 4.39
C ASP A 102 6.72 -17.05 3.94
N PRO A 103 7.67 -17.16 4.89
CA PRO A 103 9.07 -17.39 4.57
C PRO A 103 9.28 -18.53 3.56
N TYR A 104 10.25 -18.37 2.66
CA TYR A 104 10.58 -19.29 1.56
C TYR A 104 9.55 -19.37 0.43
N TYR A 105 8.35 -18.81 0.59
CA TYR A 105 7.39 -18.67 -0.48
C TYR A 105 7.58 -17.34 -1.20
N MET A 106 7.21 -17.33 -2.48
CA MET A 106 7.24 -16.14 -3.32
C MET A 106 5.82 -15.78 -3.75
N CYS A 107 5.50 -14.49 -3.69
CA CYS A 107 4.25 -14.00 -4.22
C CYS A 107 4.28 -14.00 -5.75
N THR A 108 3.47 -14.86 -6.32
CA THR A 108 3.05 -14.87 -7.72
C THR A 108 1.71 -14.13 -7.78
N GLY A 109 1.50 -13.27 -8.78
CA GLY A 109 0.40 -12.29 -8.81
C GLY A 109 -0.97 -12.83 -8.37
N ASN A 110 -1.83 -11.94 -7.85
CA ASN A 110 -3.10 -12.27 -7.16
C ASN A 110 -2.96 -12.98 -5.80
N ARG A 111 -1.96 -12.61 -4.96
CA ARG A 111 -1.69 -13.24 -3.64
C ARG A 111 -1.40 -14.75 -3.72
N GLY A 112 -1.02 -15.28 -4.87
CA GLY A 112 -0.65 -16.68 -5.00
C GLY A 112 0.73 -16.90 -4.41
N CYS A 113 0.86 -17.57 -3.26
CA CYS A 113 2.17 -17.91 -2.72
C CYS A 113 2.67 -19.23 -3.34
N SER A 114 3.80 -19.16 -4.03
CA SER A 114 4.39 -20.30 -4.74
C SER A 114 5.78 -20.61 -4.21
N CYS A 115 6.10 -21.90 -4.11
CA CYS A 115 7.43 -22.35 -3.74
C CYS A 115 8.38 -22.23 -4.95
N PRO A 116 9.50 -21.50 -4.86
CA PRO A 116 10.39 -21.34 -6.00
C PRO A 116 11.06 -22.67 -6.38
N PHE A 117 11.12 -22.99 -7.66
CA PHE A 117 11.74 -24.24 -8.14
C PHE A 117 13.24 -24.39 -7.81
N VAL A 118 13.91 -23.28 -7.50
CA VAL A 118 15.35 -23.25 -7.18
C VAL A 118 15.62 -23.78 -5.76
N VAL A 119 14.61 -23.77 -4.88
CA VAL A 119 14.73 -24.34 -3.53
C VAL A 119 14.09 -25.73 -3.48
N PRO A 120 14.73 -26.74 -2.87
CA PRO A 120 14.18 -28.10 -2.80
C PRO A 120 12.87 -28.19 -2.00
N SER A 121 12.71 -27.31 -1.01
CA SER A 121 11.54 -27.24 -0.14
C SER A 121 11.39 -25.81 0.41
N CYS A 122 10.16 -25.33 0.49
CA CYS A 122 9.80 -24.08 1.17
C CYS A 122 9.39 -24.28 2.63
N LYS A 123 9.57 -25.51 3.13
CA LYS A 123 9.47 -25.84 4.55
C LYS A 123 10.83 -26.35 4.96
N PRO A 124 11.80 -25.46 5.20
CA PRO A 124 13.05 -25.92 5.76
C PRO A 124 12.74 -26.45 7.16
N GLY A 125 13.24 -27.64 7.49
CA GLY A 125 12.86 -28.37 8.70
C GLY A 125 13.30 -27.75 10.03
N PHE A 126 13.49 -26.42 10.09
CA PHE A 126 13.74 -25.67 11.31
C PHE A 126 12.52 -24.81 11.68
N VAL A 127 12.28 -24.70 12.98
CA VAL A 127 11.22 -23.86 13.54
C VAL A 127 11.69 -22.41 13.55
N SER A 128 10.79 -21.47 13.28
CA SER A 128 11.09 -20.03 13.38
C SER A 128 11.55 -19.71 14.81
N ALA A 129 12.66 -19.00 14.96
CA ALA A 129 13.12 -18.53 16.26
C ALA A 129 12.15 -17.53 16.92
N CYS A 130 11.17 -17.00 16.16
CA CYS A 130 10.15 -16.09 16.67
C CYS A 130 8.98 -16.80 17.37
N ASP A 131 8.93 -18.13 17.37
CA ASP A 131 7.93 -18.92 18.12
C ASP A 131 8.38 -19.27 19.55
N GLU A 132 9.49 -18.69 20.03
CA GLU A 132 9.81 -18.71 21.45
C GLU A 132 8.74 -17.92 22.21
N LYS A 133 7.75 -18.66 22.72
CA LYS A 133 6.78 -18.16 23.67
C LYS A 133 7.56 -17.48 24.79
N SER A 134 7.29 -16.19 24.98
CA SER A 134 7.66 -15.48 26.20
C SER A 134 7.15 -16.28 27.41
N GLU A 135 8.08 -16.87 28.15
CA GLU A 135 7.82 -17.53 29.44
C GLU A 135 7.70 -16.48 30.56
#